data_AF-A0A8T5IDS8-F1
#
_entry.id   AF-A0A8T5IDS8-F1
#
_cell.length_a   1.000
_cell.length_b   1.000
_cell.length_c   1.000
_cell.angle_alpha   90.00
_cell.angle_beta   90.00
_cell.angle_gamma   90.00
#
_symmetry.space_group_name_H-M   'P 1'
#
loop_
_entity.id
_entity.type
_entity.pdbx_description
1 polymer ?
#
loop_
_entity_poly.entity_id
_entity_poly.type
_entity_poly.pdbx_seq_one_letter_code
_entity_poly.pdbx_strand_id
1 'polypeptide(L)'
;MVMRRFIDENLHHFNAGELQRCAASLDSFLKQGGKLMITLAGAMSTARIGILLGPAIRAGLVHAVSCTGANLEEDLFRIVAPESYPDIDWRNLSAEEETNLQNRVTDTCIPEEEA
;
A
#
# COMPACT_ATOMS: atom_id res chain seq x y z
N MET A 1 -17.89 1.13 -17.36
CA MET A 1 -16.64 0.95 -18.13
C MET A 1 -15.68 0.13 -17.26
N VAL A 2 -14.99 -0.88 -17.81
CA VAL A 2 -14.01 -1.70 -17.05
C VAL A 2 -12.70 -0.93 -16.93
N MET A 3 -12.05 -0.92 -15.75
CA MET A 3 -10.85 -0.10 -15.51
C MET A 3 -9.71 -0.34 -16.51
N ARG A 4 -9.50 -1.58 -16.94
CA ARG A 4 -8.48 -1.90 -17.96
C ARG A 4 -8.71 -1.12 -19.25
N ARG A 5 -9.95 -1.07 -19.73
CA ARG A 5 -10.33 -0.33 -20.93
C ARG A 5 -10.11 1.17 -20.77
N PHE A 6 -10.44 1.73 -19.60
CA PHE A 6 -10.19 3.14 -19.31
C PHE A 6 -8.70 3.48 -19.42
N ILE A 7 -7.83 2.66 -18.81
CA ILE A 7 -6.37 2.84 -18.88
C ILE A 7 -5.89 2.78 -20.34
N ASP A 8 -6.33 1.77 -21.09
CA ASP A 8 -5.88 1.55 -22.47
C ASP A 8 -6.32 2.65 -23.44
N GLU A 9 -7.51 3.21 -23.27
CA GLU A 9 -8.07 4.22 -24.17
C GLU A 9 -7.61 5.65 -23.83
N ASN A 10 -7.23 5.94 -22.58
CA ASN A 10 -7.03 7.32 -22.11
C ASN A 10 -5.60 7.65 -21.65
N LEU A 11 -4.80 6.68 -21.21
CA LEU A 11 -3.52 6.95 -20.55
C LEU A 11 -2.33 6.60 -21.46
N HIS A 12 -1.98 7.49 -22.39
CA HIS A 12 -0.98 7.20 -23.44
C HIS A 12 0.44 7.72 -23.17
N HIS A 13 0.59 8.86 -22.48
CA HIS A 13 1.86 9.59 -22.38
C HIS A 13 2.26 9.91 -20.93
N PHE A 14 3.54 10.23 -20.73
CA PHE A 14 4.13 10.55 -19.42
C PHE A 14 3.87 9.44 -18.38
N ASN A 15 3.71 9.82 -17.12
CA ASN A 15 3.45 8.88 -16.02
C ASN A 15 2.14 8.10 -16.21
N ALA A 16 1.15 8.69 -16.90
CA ALA A 16 -0.09 7.99 -17.24
C ALA A 16 0.17 6.84 -18.22
N GLY A 17 0.96 7.08 -19.26
CA GLY A 17 1.39 6.05 -20.21
C GLY A 17 2.24 4.94 -19.57
N GLU A 18 3.05 5.27 -18.57
CA GLU A 18 3.82 4.24 -17.84
C GLU A 18 2.91 3.29 -17.05
N LEU A 19 1.79 3.78 -16.51
CA LEU A 19 0.80 2.92 -15.85
C LEU A 19 0.21 1.89 -16.84
N GLN A 20 -0.15 2.34 -18.05
CA GLN A 20 -0.66 1.46 -19.10
C GLN A 20 0.37 0.39 -19.48
N ARG A 21 1.62 0.80 -19.75
CA ARG A 21 2.74 -0.09 -20.10
C ARG A 21 3.02 -1.11 -19.00
N CYS A 22 3.10 -0.66 -17.75
CA CYS A 22 3.30 -1.51 -16.58
C CYS A 22 2.19 -2.55 -16.46
N ALA A 23 0.92 -2.11 -16.55
CA ALA A 23 -0.21 -3.02 -16.45
C ALA A 23 -0.23 -4.08 -17.57
N ALA A 24 0.12 -3.70 -18.81
CA ALA A 24 0.23 -4.64 -19.94
C ALA A 24 1.38 -5.64 -19.75
N SER A 25 2.53 -5.15 -19.30
CA SER A 25 3.72 -5.98 -19.03
C SER A 25 3.44 -7.01 -17.92
N LEU A 26 2.82 -6.58 -16.82
CA LEU A 26 2.48 -7.44 -15.69
C LEU A 26 1.49 -8.54 -16.09
N ASP A 27 0.43 -8.19 -16.83
CA ASP A 27 -0.56 -9.15 -17.33
C ASP A 27 0.08 -10.19 -18.25
N SER A 28 0.95 -9.76 -19.17
CA SER A 28 1.69 -10.67 -20.06
C SER A 28 2.61 -11.61 -19.28
N PHE A 29 3.34 -11.10 -18.28
CA PHE A 29 4.23 -11.90 -17.44
C PHE A 29 3.46 -12.97 -16.66
N LEU A 30 2.34 -12.60 -16.04
CA LEU A 30 1.50 -13.55 -15.29
C LEU A 30 0.87 -14.61 -16.20
N LYS A 31 0.39 -14.24 -17.40
CA LYS A 31 -0.16 -15.18 -18.39
C LYS A 31 0.85 -16.22 -18.88
N GLN A 32 2.14 -15.90 -18.84
CA GLN A 32 3.22 -16.81 -19.18
C GLN A 32 3.64 -17.71 -18.00
N GLY A 33 2.87 -17.73 -16.90
CA GLY A 33 3.19 -18.49 -15.70
C GLY A 33 4.23 -17.81 -14.80
N GLY A 34 4.52 -16.54 -15.05
CA GLY A 34 5.39 -15.73 -14.21
C GLY A 34 4.85 -15.55 -12.80
N LYS A 35 5.76 -15.34 -11.85
CA LYS A 35 5.48 -15.23 -10.42
C LYS A 35 6.05 -13.93 -9.88
N LEU A 36 5.26 -13.17 -9.14
CA LEU A 36 5.67 -11.85 -8.67
C LEU A 36 6.45 -11.94 -7.35
N MET A 37 7.54 -11.18 -7.31
CA MET A 37 8.20 -10.74 -6.08
C MET A 37 7.97 -9.24 -5.94
N ILE A 38 7.47 -8.82 -4.78
CA ILE A 38 7.17 -7.41 -4.50
C ILE A 38 8.17 -6.88 -3.48
N THR A 39 8.76 -5.72 -3.73
CA THR A 39 9.57 -4.99 -2.74
C THR A 39 8.78 -3.78 -2.27
N LEU A 40 8.56 -3.66 -0.96
CA LEU A 40 7.80 -2.57 -0.37
C LEU A 40 8.73 -1.51 0.21
N ALA A 41 8.38 -0.25 -0.05
CA ALA A 41 8.91 0.87 0.69
C ALA A 41 8.30 0.93 2.11
N GLY A 42 8.92 1.70 3.00
CA GLY A 42 8.34 2.02 4.31
C GLY A 42 6.94 2.62 4.17
N ALA A 43 6.14 2.54 5.24
CA ALA A 43 4.76 3.04 5.31
C ALA A 43 3.73 2.42 4.34
N MET A 44 4.11 1.46 3.48
CA MET A 44 3.15 0.81 2.58
C MET A 44 2.11 -0.04 3.31
N SER A 45 2.48 -0.64 4.45
CA SER A 45 1.53 -1.26 5.41
C SER A 45 0.54 -0.23 5.95
N THR A 46 1.01 0.99 6.22
CA THR A 46 0.18 2.09 6.75
C THR A 46 -0.82 2.52 5.69
N ALA A 47 -0.37 2.61 4.45
CA ALA A 47 -1.19 2.83 3.26
C ALA A 47 -2.11 1.63 2.91
N ARG A 48 -2.15 0.60 3.75
CA ARG A 48 -3.05 -0.56 3.66
C ARG A 48 -2.86 -1.40 2.39
N ILE A 49 -1.62 -1.51 1.91
CA ILE A 49 -1.29 -2.29 0.71
C ILE A 49 -1.70 -3.78 0.84
N GLY A 50 -1.81 -4.29 2.07
CA GLY A 50 -2.29 -5.65 2.38
C GLY A 50 -3.67 -5.96 1.81
N ILE A 51 -4.56 -4.96 1.64
CA ILE A 51 -5.87 -5.12 0.99
C ILE A 51 -5.71 -5.61 -0.46
N LEU A 52 -4.70 -5.11 -1.16
CA LEU A 52 -4.41 -5.50 -2.55
C LEU A 52 -3.56 -6.77 -2.62
N LEU A 53 -2.54 -6.89 -1.76
CA LEU A 53 -1.62 -8.02 -1.78
C LEU A 53 -2.25 -9.31 -1.26
N GLY A 54 -3.11 -9.25 -0.23
CA GLY A 54 -3.73 -10.43 0.37
C GLY A 54 -4.46 -11.32 -0.64
N PRO A 55 -5.39 -10.78 -1.45
CA PRO A 55 -6.03 -11.53 -2.53
C PRO A 55 -5.04 -12.05 -3.58
N ALA A 56 -4.03 -11.25 -3.96
CA ALA A 56 -3.04 -11.65 -4.96
C ALA A 56 -2.12 -12.79 -4.49
N ILE A 57 -1.76 -12.80 -3.20
CA ILE A 57 -1.02 -13.89 -2.54
C ILE A 57 -1.89 -15.15 -2.51
N ARG A 58 -3.15 -15.06 -2.06
CA ARG A 58 -4.08 -16.21 -2.03
C ARG A 58 -4.37 -16.79 -3.41
N ALA A 59 -4.37 -15.96 -4.45
CA ALA A 59 -4.50 -16.38 -5.84
C ALA A 59 -3.20 -16.96 -6.44
N GLY A 60 -2.10 -16.97 -5.69
CA GLY A 60 -0.81 -17.47 -6.16
C GLY A 60 -0.13 -16.57 -7.19
N LEU A 61 -0.48 -15.28 -7.28
CA LEU A 61 0.17 -14.34 -8.19
C LEU A 61 1.47 -13.78 -7.59
N VAL A 62 1.44 -13.48 -6.29
CA VAL A 62 2.58 -13.00 -5.51
C VAL A 62 3.16 -14.15 -4.69
N HIS A 63 4.48 -14.36 -4.81
CA HIS A 63 5.20 -15.46 -4.18
C HIS A 63 6.21 -15.02 -3.12
N ALA A 64 6.66 -13.77 -3.19
CA ALA A 64 7.59 -13.21 -2.22
C ALA A 64 7.31 -11.73 -2.00
N VAL A 65 7.46 -11.28 -0.76
CA VAL A 65 7.44 -9.87 -0.40
C VAL A 65 8.72 -9.57 0.37
N SER A 66 9.51 -8.63 -0.14
CA SER A 66 10.64 -8.04 0.56
C SER A 66 10.17 -6.72 1.18
N CYS A 67 10.25 -6.60 2.49
CA CYS A 67 9.77 -5.45 3.24
C CYS A 67 10.61 -5.24 4.51
N THR A 68 10.41 -4.11 5.18
CA THR A 68 11.06 -3.84 6.47
C THR A 68 10.30 -4.52 7.60
N GLY A 69 10.94 -4.64 8.78
CA GLY A 69 10.27 -5.14 9.99
C GLY A 69 9.01 -4.35 10.35
N ALA A 70 9.08 -3.01 10.22
CA ALA A 70 7.95 -2.12 10.49
C ALA A 70 6.71 -2.43 9.62
N ASN A 71 6.88 -2.90 8.38
CA ASN A 71 5.73 -3.29 7.56
C ASN A 71 5.01 -4.53 8.09
N LEU A 72 5.77 -5.51 8.58
CA LEU A 72 5.20 -6.75 9.14
C LEU A 72 4.53 -6.50 10.49
N GLU A 73 5.20 -5.71 11.33
CA GLU A 73 4.72 -5.32 12.65
C GLU A 73 3.39 -4.57 12.55
N GLU A 74 3.31 -3.55 11.70
CA GLU A 74 2.08 -2.76 11.57
C GLU A 74 0.94 -3.52 10.88
N ASP A 75 1.23 -4.39 9.89
CA ASP A 75 0.20 -5.24 9.28
C ASP A 75 -0.43 -6.19 10.32
N LEU A 76 0.36 -6.67 11.28
CA LEU A 76 -0.13 -7.47 12.41
C LEU A 76 -0.94 -6.63 13.39
N PHE A 77 -0.44 -5.45 13.80
CA PHE A 77 -1.15 -4.57 14.73
C PHE A 77 -2.50 -4.12 14.18
N ARG A 78 -2.61 -3.86 12.88
CA ARG A 78 -3.89 -3.54 12.23
C ARG A 78 -4.92 -4.67 12.34
N ILE A 79 -4.51 -5.92 12.49
CA ILE A 79 -5.42 -7.06 12.71
C ILE A 79 -5.89 -7.10 14.16
N VAL A 80 -5.00 -6.80 15.11
CA VAL A 80 -5.28 -6.89 16.55
C VAL A 80 -6.05 -5.68 17.07
N ALA A 81 -5.70 -4.47 16.61
CA ALA A 81 -6.22 -3.19 17.08
C ALA A 81 -6.67 -2.29 15.90
N PRO A 82 -7.66 -2.73 15.08
CA PRO A 82 -8.05 -1.99 13.88
C PRO A 82 -8.64 -0.60 14.14
N GLU A 83 -9.24 -0.38 15.31
CA GLU A 83 -9.86 0.89 15.70
C GLU A 83 -8.88 1.89 16.31
N SER A 84 -7.63 1.47 16.56
CA SER A 84 -6.61 2.28 17.24
C SER A 84 -5.77 3.15 16.28
N TYR A 85 -6.17 3.28 15.02
CA TYR A 85 -5.48 4.10 14.02
C TYR A 85 -6.30 5.36 13.69
N PRO A 86 -6.16 6.46 14.47
CA PRO A 86 -6.91 7.67 14.22
C PRO A 86 -6.38 8.40 12.97
N ASP A 87 -7.29 9.03 12.24
CA ASP A 87 -6.97 9.99 11.17
C ASP A 87 -6.76 11.39 11.77
N ILE A 88 -5.80 12.14 11.23
CA ILE A 88 -5.43 13.47 11.70
C ILE A 88 -5.27 14.48 10.56
N ASP A 89 -5.59 15.75 10.81
CA ASP A 89 -5.37 16.85 9.87
C ASP A 89 -3.91 17.33 9.91
N TRP A 90 -3.01 16.46 9.50
CA TRP A 90 -1.55 16.66 9.64
C TRP A 90 -0.99 17.88 8.91
N ARG A 91 -1.75 18.47 7.97
CA ARG A 91 -1.31 19.66 7.23
C ARG A 91 -1.56 20.96 7.99
N ASN A 92 -2.44 20.94 8.99
CA ASN A 92 -2.85 22.12 9.76
C ASN A 92 -2.48 22.04 11.24
N LEU A 93 -1.64 21.07 11.63
CA LEU A 93 -1.14 20.96 13.01
C LEU A 93 -0.23 22.13 13.36
N SER A 94 -0.47 22.71 14.54
CA SER A 94 0.50 23.57 15.22
C SER A 94 1.67 22.74 15.76
N ALA A 95 2.79 23.41 16.07
CA ALA A 95 3.95 22.74 16.67
C ALA A 95 3.64 22.12 18.03
N GLU A 96 2.71 22.69 18.79
CA GLU A 96 2.25 22.16 20.07
C GLU A 96 1.43 20.88 19.87
N GLU A 97 0.48 20.89 18.92
CA GLU A 97 -0.30 19.70 18.56
C GLU A 97 0.60 18.57 18.06
N GLU A 98 1.58 18.85 17.21
CA GLU A 98 2.55 17.85 16.73
C GLU A 98 3.33 17.18 17.87
N THR A 99 3.68 17.94 18.92
CA THR A 99 4.41 17.41 20.09
C THR A 99 3.52 16.53 20.97
N ASN A 100 2.21 16.75 20.95
CA ASN A 100 1.24 16.01 21.75
C ASN A 100 0.73 14.73 21.06
N LEU A 101 1.10 14.49 19.80
CA LEU A 101 0.72 13.27 19.07
C LEU A 101 1.65 12.10 19.40
N GLN A 102 1.09 10.89 19.37
CA GLN A 102 1.88 9.66 19.23
C GLN A 102 2.62 9.65 17.87
N ASN A 103 3.49 8.66 17.67
CA ASN A 103 4.17 8.46 16.38
C ASN A 103 3.15 8.42 15.23
N ARG A 104 3.42 9.19 14.17
CA ARG A 104 2.53 9.30 13.02
C ARG A 104 3.23 9.02 11.70
N VAL A 105 2.43 8.56 10.74
CA VAL A 105 2.79 8.45 9.34
C VAL A 105 1.77 9.28 8.57
N THR A 106 2.23 10.45 8.13
CA THR A 106 1.40 11.46 7.45
C THR A 106 0.12 11.79 8.23
N ASP A 107 -1.01 11.30 7.75
CA ASP A 107 -2.39 11.55 8.15
C ASP A 107 -2.95 10.54 9.16
N THR A 108 -2.15 9.59 9.66
CA THR A 108 -2.60 8.62 10.66
C THR A 108 -1.55 8.38 11.75
N CYS A 109 -1.99 8.10 12.98
CA CYS A 109 -1.12 7.71 14.09
C CYS A 109 -0.99 6.18 14.19
N ILE A 110 0.14 5.74 14.76
CA ILE A 110 0.41 4.33 15.05
C ILE A 110 0.22 4.10 16.56
N PRO A 111 -0.70 3.20 16.96
CA PRO A 111 -0.97 2.89 18.36
C PRO A 111 0.09 1.96 18.93
N GLU A 112 1.12 2.51 19.58
CA GLU A 112 2.21 1.71 20.16
C GLU A 112 1.82 1.00 21.47
N GLU A 113 0.82 1.48 22.20
CA GLU A 113 0.42 0.89 23.50
C GLU A 113 -0.54 -0.29 23.33
N GLU A 114 -1.33 -0.29 22.25
CA GLU A 114 -2.30 -1.34 21.90
C GLU A 114 -1.73 -2.43 20.97
N ALA A 115 -0.47 -2.25 20.56
CA ALA A 115 0.31 -3.09 19.65
C ALA A 115 0.90 -4.35 20.31
#